data_AF-A0A1B9PDQ3-F1
#
_entry.id   AF-A0A1B9PDQ3-F1
#
_cell.length_a   1.000
_cell.length_b   1.000
_cell.length_c   1.000
_cell.angle_alpha   90.00
_cell.angle_beta   90.00
_cell.angle_gamma   90.00
#
_symmetry.space_group_name_H-M   'P 1'
#
loop_
_entity.id
_entity.type
_entity.pdbx_description
1 polymer ?
#
loop_
_entity_poly.entity_id
_entity_poly.type
_entity_poly.pdbx_seq_one_letter_code
_entity_poly.pdbx_strand_id
1 'polypeptide(L)' 'MDTTSLVYDTLTDLTNADPAQYAQIRQKLYDQLNLPFDKKFALYSSVLGPVGAGRLENLDNAMTKACDILKDKTN' A
#
# COMPACT_ATOMS: atom_id res chain seq x y z
N MET A 1 -4.02 -0.16 -16.04
CA MET A 1 -4.36 0.42 -14.74
C MET A 1 -3.05 0.79 -14.09
N ASP A 2 -2.87 2.07 -13.75
CA ASP A 2 -1.58 2.57 -13.29
C ASP A 2 -1.32 2.16 -11.84
N THR A 3 -0.06 1.94 -11.50
CA THR A 3 0.40 1.54 -10.15
C THR A 3 -0.15 2.47 -9.07
N THR A 4 -0.21 3.77 -9.37
CA THR A 4 -0.74 4.81 -8.48
C THR A 4 -2.22 4.61 -8.17
N SER A 5 -3.03 4.31 -9.19
CA SER A 5 -4.47 4.03 -9.02
C SER A 5 -4.68 2.77 -8.19
N LEU A 6 -3.87 1.74 -8.44
CA LEU A 6 -3.96 0.46 -7.74
C LEU A 6 -3.69 0.60 -6.23
N VAL A 7 -2.68 1.41 -5.87
CA VAL A 7 -2.39 1.71 -4.47
C VAL A 7 -3.49 2.56 -3.86
N TYR A 8 -3.95 3.61 -4.54
CA TYR A 8 -5.02 4.48 -4.04
C TYR A 8 -6.29 3.69 -3.72
N ASP A 9 -6.71 2.82 -4.64
CA ASP A 9 -7.86 1.94 -4.45
C ASP A 9 -7.63 1.01 -3.24
N THR A 10 -6.43 0.45 -3.11
CA THR A 10 -6.08 -0.43 -1.97
C THR A 10 -6.11 0.31 -0.63
N LEU A 11 -5.64 1.55 -0.58
CA LEU A 11 -5.69 2.37 0.64
C LEU A 11 -7.13 2.70 1.01
N THR A 12 -7.95 3.04 0.02
CA THR A 12 -9.39 3.29 0.20
C THR A 12 -10.10 2.02 0.70
N ASP A 13 -9.79 0.87 0.14
CA ASP A 13 -10.32 -0.43 0.58
C ASP A 13 -9.90 -0.72 2.02
N LEU A 14 -8.62 -0.52 2.38
CA LEU A 14 -8.13 -0.73 3.75
C LEU A 14 -8.82 0.18 4.77
N THR A 15 -9.15 1.42 4.39
CA THR A 15 -9.85 2.34 5.29
C THR A 15 -11.32 1.99 5.52
N ASN A 16 -11.96 1.28 4.57
CA ASN A 16 -13.38 0.94 4.63
C ASN A 16 -13.66 -0.54 4.97
N ALA A 17 -12.64 -1.40 4.91
CA ALA A 17 -12.77 -2.84 5.16
C ALA A 17 -12.63 -3.21 6.64
N ASP A 18 -13.10 -4.41 6.97
CA ASP A 18 -12.90 -5.03 8.29
C ASP A 18 -11.45 -5.50 8.45
N PRO A 19 -10.86 -5.44 9.66
CA PRO A 19 -9.54 -6.00 9.96
C PRO A 19 -9.29 -7.43 9.45
N ALA A 20 -10.32 -8.28 9.43
CA ALA A 20 -10.23 -9.63 8.88
C ALA A 20 -9.87 -9.66 7.38
N GLN A 21 -10.22 -8.62 6.64
CA GLN A 21 -9.98 -8.50 5.19
C GLN A 21 -8.64 -7.84 4.85
N TYR A 22 -7.98 -7.18 5.81
CA TYR A 22 -6.76 -6.44 5.52
C TYR A 22 -5.64 -7.29 4.94
N ALA A 23 -5.49 -8.53 5.41
CA ALA A 23 -4.48 -9.44 4.87
C ALA A 23 -4.72 -9.74 3.39
N GLN A 24 -5.97 -10.00 3.01
CA GLN A 24 -6.35 -10.31 1.64
C GLN A 24 -6.20 -9.09 0.72
N ILE A 25 -6.59 -7.89 1.18
CA ILE A 25 -6.45 -6.64 0.43
C ILE A 25 -4.97 -6.33 0.14
N ARG A 26 -4.10 -6.46 1.15
CA ARG A 26 -2.64 -6.27 0.97
C ARG A 26 -2.05 -7.30 0.01
N GLN A 27 -2.43 -8.57 0.14
CA GLN A 27 -1.92 -9.63 -0.73
C GLN A 27 -2.30 -9.38 -2.20
N LYS A 28 -3.55 -8.99 -2.46
CA LYS A 28 -4.02 -8.64 -3.81
C LYS A 28 -3.18 -7.54 -4.44
N LEU A 29 -2.85 -6.48 -3.69
CA LEU A 29 -1.98 -5.42 -4.16
C LEU A 29 -0.59 -5.95 -4.54
N TYR A 30 0.02 -6.78 -3.68
CA TYR A 30 1.34 -7.33 -3.95
C TYR A 30 1.38 -8.24 -5.17
N ASP A 31 0.34 -9.03 -5.39
CA ASP A 31 0.24 -9.93 -6.54
C ASP A 31 0.07 -9.14 -7.84
N GLN A 32 -0.74 -8.08 -7.82
CA GLN A 32 -0.94 -7.20 -8.97
C GLN A 32 0.29 -6.36 -9.31
N LEU A 33 1.05 -5.92 -8.30
CA LEU A 33 2.26 -5.13 -8.52
C LEU A 33 3.52 -5.96 -8.79
N ASN A 34 3.46 -7.28 -8.59
CA ASN A 34 4.58 -8.21 -8.76
C ASN A 34 5.91 -7.70 -8.15
N LEU A 35 5.84 -7.14 -6.94
CA LEU A 35 6.98 -6.48 -6.31
C LEU A 35 7.96 -7.49 -5.70
N PRO A 36 9.27 -7.16 -5.60
CA PRO A 36 10.20 -7.89 -4.76
C PRO A 36 9.87 -7.71 -3.26
N PHE A 37 10.34 -8.65 -2.43
CA PHE A 37 10.03 -8.68 -0.99
C PHE A 37 10.36 -7.37 -0.28
N ASP A 38 11.51 -6.76 -0.58
CA ASP A 38 11.95 -5.51 0.07
C ASP A 38 10.96 -4.36 -0.15
N LYS A 39 10.42 -4.25 -1.38
CA LYS A 39 9.39 -3.26 -1.71
C LYS A 39 8.06 -3.59 -1.05
N LYS A 40 7.67 -4.87 -0.98
CA LYS A 40 6.46 -5.29 -0.24
C LYS A 40 6.57 -4.91 1.24
N PHE A 41 7.73 -5.15 1.85
CA PHE A 41 7.99 -4.83 3.25
C PHE A 41 8.02 -3.32 3.51
N ALA A 42 8.67 -2.54 2.65
CA ALA A 42 8.68 -1.08 2.74
C ALA A 42 7.27 -0.50 2.62
N LEU A 43 6.50 -0.98 1.64
CA LEU A 43 5.12 -0.54 1.41
C LEU A 43 4.21 -0.91 2.59
N TYR A 44 4.40 -2.10 3.17
CA TYR A 44 3.69 -2.51 4.37
C TYR A 44 4.00 -1.60 5.56
N SER A 45 5.26 -1.51 5.94
CA SER A 45 5.70 -0.81 7.16
C SER A 45 5.41 0.69 7.12
N SER A 46 5.57 1.32 5.95
CA SER A 46 5.44 2.77 5.81
C SER A 46 4.04 3.24 5.46
N VAL A 47 3.23 2.37 4.83
CA VAL A 47 1.93 2.78 4.26
C VAL A 47 0.80 1.85 4.71
N LEU A 48 0.77 0.60 4.26
CA LEU A 48 -0.41 -0.27 4.43
C LEU A 48 -0.69 -0.66 5.89
N GLY A 49 0.37 -0.83 6.69
CA GLY A 49 0.29 -1.12 8.13
C GLY A 49 -0.30 0.06 8.91
N PRO A 50 0.29 1.27 8.82
CA PRO A 50 -0.28 2.47 9.42
C PRO A 50 -1.73 2.75 9.02
N VAL A 51 -2.07 2.60 7.73
CA VAL A 51 -3.43 2.80 7.21
C VAL A 51 -4.41 1.82 7.84
N GLY A 52 -4.10 0.52 7.82
CA GLY A 52 -4.95 -0.50 8.45
C GLY A 52 -5.03 -0.36 9.97
N ALA A 53 -4.08 0.32 10.62
CA ALA A 53 -4.14 0.62 12.05
C ALA A 53 -4.95 1.90 12.37
N GLY A 54 -5.57 2.53 11.36
CA GLY A 54 -6.28 3.80 11.52
C GLY A 54 -5.37 5.01 11.77
N ARG A 55 -4.05 4.88 11.56
CA ARG A 55 -3.05 5.94 11.74
C ARG A 55 -2.81 6.72 10.44
N LEU A 56 -3.80 6.77 9.57
CA LEU A 56 -3.74 7.54 8.34
C LEU A 56 -3.99 9.02 8.67
N GLU A 57 -2.92 9.79 8.84
CA GLU A 57 -3.03 11.24 9.04
C GLU A 57 -3.46 11.96 7.76
N ASN A 58 -2.95 11.52 6.60
CA ASN A 58 -3.29 12.08 5.29
C ASN A 58 -3.07 11.03 4.18
N LEU A 59 -4.09 10.81 3.35
CA LEU A 59 -4.05 9.90 2.20
C LEU A 59 -3.01 10.33 1.16
N ASP A 60 -2.83 11.64 0.94
CA ASP A 60 -1.85 12.16 0.00
C ASP A 60 -0.42 11.80 0.43
N ASN A 61 -0.12 11.93 1.73
CA ASN A 61 1.20 11.57 2.28
C ASN A 61 1.46 10.06 2.16
N ALA A 62 0.45 9.23 2.44
CA ALA A 62 0.53 7.79 2.22
C ALA A 62 0.79 7.44 0.75
N MET A 63 0.15 8.17 -0.17
CA MET A 63 0.31 7.98 -1.61
C MET A 63 1.68 8.45 -2.12
N THR A 64 2.21 9.56 -1.60
CA THR A 64 3.58 10.02 -1.89
C THR A 64 4.60 8.97 -1.45
N LYS A 65 4.53 8.49 -0.20
CA LYS A 65 5.43 7.44 0.31
C LYS A 65 5.35 6.16 -0.50
N ALA A 66 4.13 5.72 -0.86
CA ALA A 66 3.95 4.55 -1.70
C ALA A 66 4.59 4.75 -3.08
N CYS A 67 4.36 5.90 -3.71
CA CYS A 67 4.99 6.24 -4.98
C CYS A 67 6.51 6.20 -4.91
N ASP A 68 7.10 6.75 -3.85
CA ASP A 68 8.55 6.80 -3.67
C ASP A 68 9.14 5.38 -3.56
N ILE A 69 8.53 4.52 -2.72
CA ILE A 69 8.92 3.10 -2.56
C ILE A 69 8.82 2.32 -3.89
N LEU A 70 7.81 2.64 -4.69
CA LEU A 70 7.58 1.98 -5.98
C LEU A 70 8.54 2.49 -7.05
N LYS A 71 8.82 3.80 -7.07
CA LYS A 71 9.72 4.49 -8.00
C LYS A 71 11.19 4.27 -7.72
N ASP A 72 11.57 3.94 -6.48
CA ASP A 72 12.92 3.55 -6.14
C ASP A 72 13.30 2.30 -6.95
N LYS A 73 13.85 2.53 -8.16
CA LYS A 73 14.69 1.55 -8.84
C LYS A 73 15.87 1.38 -7.91
N THR A 74 15.95 0.21 -7.29
CA THR A 74 17.18 -0.28 -6.68
C THR A 74 18.32 0.02 -7.65
N ASN A 75 19.17 0.98 -7.28
CA ASN A 75 20.49 1.17 -7.88
C ASN A 75 21.34 -0.06 -7.60
#